data_AF-A0A099CZX6-F1
#
_entry.id   AF-A0A099CZX6-F1
#
_cell.length_a   1.000
_cell.length_b   1.000
_cell.length_c   1.000
_cell.angle_alpha   90.00
_cell.angle_beta   90.00
_cell.angle_gamma   90.00
#
_symmetry.space_group_name_H-M   'P 1'
#
loop_
_entity.id
_entity.type
_entity.pdbx_description
1 polymer ?
#
loop_
_entity_poly.entity_id
_entity_poly.type
_entity_poly.pdbx_seq_one_letter_code
_entity_poly.pdbx_strand_id
1 'polypeptide(L)'
;MLKGRATTVLFGEQVTMSWLDAVDDTTELKKLYGGKTPSLEGVELHEVKLRQGKEGVSLRFDLAEFPDAPPENWARKEHNTVQLTVRFVGSSTSRFADVGSTLFRIFT
;
A
#
# COMPACT_ATOMS: atom_id res chain seq x y z
N MET A 1 8.08 -5.13 -56.66
CA MET A 1 8.47 -4.06 -55.72
C MET A 1 7.25 -3.72 -54.86
N LEU A 2 7.09 -4.38 -53.70
CA LEU A 2 5.92 -4.21 -52.81
C LEU A 2 6.36 -3.37 -51.60
N LYS A 3 5.79 -2.17 -51.44
CA LYS A 3 6.01 -1.31 -50.27
C LYS A 3 5.36 -1.98 -49.06
N GLY A 4 6.17 -2.37 -48.07
CA GLY A 4 5.72 -2.87 -46.78
C GLY A 4 4.90 -1.80 -46.05
N ARG A 5 3.71 -2.18 -45.59
CA ARG A 5 2.84 -1.37 -44.75
C ARG A 5 3.38 -1.49 -43.31
N ALA A 6 3.84 -0.38 -42.73
CA ALA A 6 4.20 -0.33 -41.32
C ALA A 6 2.91 -0.37 -40.50
N THR A 7 2.69 -1.46 -39.77
CA THR A 7 1.66 -1.55 -38.74
C THR A 7 2.24 -0.97 -37.45
N THR A 8 1.88 0.26 -37.14
CA THR A 8 2.14 0.85 -35.82
C THR A 8 1.21 0.17 -34.81
N VAL A 9 1.78 -0.62 -33.91
CA VAL A 9 1.08 -1.16 -32.74
C VAL A 9 0.97 -0.03 -31.71
N LEU A 10 -0.24 0.46 -31.47
CA LEU A 10 -0.53 1.36 -30.36
C LEU A 10 -0.59 0.52 -29.09
N PHE A 11 0.48 0.52 -28.30
CA PHE A 11 0.44 -0.01 -26.94
C PHE A 11 -0.47 0.90 -26.12
N GLY A 12 -1.62 0.37 -25.70
CA GLY A 12 -2.52 1.07 -24.81
C GLY A 12 -1.79 1.50 -23.53
N GLU A 13 -2.05 2.72 -23.10
CA GLU A 13 -1.55 3.27 -21.84
C GLU A 13 -1.86 2.29 -20.70
N GLN A 14 -0.82 1.68 -20.13
CA GLN A 14 -0.95 0.91 -18.90
C GLN A 14 -1.17 1.94 -17.79
N VAL A 15 -2.41 2.13 -17.38
CA VAL A 15 -2.70 2.91 -16.17
C VAL A 15 -2.10 2.15 -15.00
N THR A 16 -0.95 2.60 -14.52
CA THR A 16 -0.31 2.06 -13.31
C THR A 16 -1.16 2.45 -12.11
N MET A 17 -2.15 1.63 -11.77
CA MET A 17 -2.95 1.81 -10.57
C MET A 17 -2.04 1.60 -9.35
N SER A 18 -2.01 2.59 -8.45
CA SER A 18 -1.34 2.44 -7.17
C SER A 18 -2.18 1.52 -6.30
N TRP A 19 -1.54 0.66 -5.49
CA TRP A 19 -2.30 -0.12 -4.50
C TRP A 19 -3.01 0.79 -3.48
N LEU A 20 -2.53 2.04 -3.32
CA LEU A 20 -3.20 3.06 -2.52
C LEU A 20 -4.56 3.47 -3.08
N ASP A 21 -4.84 3.20 -4.36
CA ASP A 21 -6.15 3.48 -4.98
C ASP A 21 -7.20 2.43 -4.60
N ALA A 22 -6.78 1.26 -4.10
CA ALA A 22 -7.67 0.25 -3.54
C ALA A 22 -8.06 0.54 -2.09
N VAL A 23 -7.35 1.46 -1.42
CA VAL A 23 -7.51 1.78 -0.01
C VAL A 23 -8.32 3.07 0.17
N ASP A 24 -9.30 3.04 1.07
CA ASP A 24 -10.29 4.10 1.28
C ASP A 24 -9.67 5.40 1.84
N ASP A 25 -8.70 5.31 2.77
CA ASP A 25 -7.95 6.47 3.27
C ASP A 25 -6.44 6.22 3.25
N THR A 26 -5.75 6.97 2.40
CA THR A 26 -4.29 6.90 2.23
C THR A 26 -3.60 8.25 2.45
N THR A 27 -4.31 9.25 2.97
CA THR A 27 -3.84 10.64 3.03
C THR A 27 -2.56 10.77 3.84
N GLU A 28 -2.55 10.22 5.05
CA GLU A 28 -1.40 10.28 5.95
C GLU A 28 -0.23 9.44 5.43
N LEU A 29 -0.50 8.28 4.82
CA LEU A 29 0.53 7.43 4.24
C LEU A 29 1.21 8.11 3.04
N LYS A 30 0.43 8.71 2.14
CA LYS A 30 0.96 9.49 1.02
C LYS A 30 1.80 10.67 1.52
N LYS A 31 1.33 11.38 2.55
CA LYS A 31 2.07 12.49 3.15
C LYS A 31 3.39 12.03 3.76
N LEU A 32 3.38 10.90 4.48
CA LEU A 32 4.57 10.30 5.10
C LEU A 32 5.65 9.97 4.06
N TYR A 33 5.26 9.46 2.89
CA TYR A 33 6.18 9.11 1.80
C TYR A 33 6.36 10.24 0.76
N GLY A 34 6.03 11.49 1.10
CA GLY A 34 6.25 12.65 0.22
C GLY A 34 5.50 12.57 -1.12
N GLY A 35 4.33 11.93 -1.14
CA GLY A 35 3.51 11.70 -2.33
C GLY A 35 3.88 10.44 -3.11
N LYS A 36 4.97 9.75 -2.76
CA LYS A 36 5.34 8.47 -3.37
C LYS A 36 4.45 7.34 -2.83
N THR A 37 4.24 6.32 -3.66
CA THR A 37 3.63 5.06 -3.22
C THR A 37 4.75 4.12 -2.78
N PRO A 38 4.81 3.70 -1.50
CA PRO A 38 5.82 2.72 -1.09
C PRO A 38 5.55 1.37 -1.73
N SER A 39 6.60 0.63 -2.04
CA SER A 39 6.49 -0.70 -2.65
C SER A 39 5.85 -1.72 -1.70
N LEU A 40 5.06 -2.65 -2.25
CA LEU A 40 4.63 -3.87 -1.55
C LEU A 40 5.58 -5.05 -1.80
N GLU A 41 6.66 -4.84 -2.56
CA GLU A 41 7.71 -5.83 -2.74
C GLU A 41 8.54 -5.96 -1.45
N GLY A 42 8.81 -7.20 -1.03
CA GLY A 42 9.64 -7.48 0.14
C GLY A 42 8.98 -7.17 1.50
N VAL A 43 7.65 -6.99 1.54
CA VAL A 43 6.95 -6.78 2.82
C VAL A 43 7.08 -7.97 3.76
N GLU A 44 7.23 -7.70 5.04
CA GLU A 44 7.25 -8.74 6.09
C GLU A 44 5.85 -8.88 6.68
N LEU A 45 5.14 -9.96 6.32
CA LEU A 45 3.80 -10.23 6.83
C LEU A 45 3.87 -10.82 8.24
N HIS A 46 3.40 -10.06 9.22
CA HIS A 46 3.39 -10.45 10.64
C HIS A 46 2.13 -11.17 11.07
N GLU A 47 0.98 -10.86 10.46
CA GLU A 47 -0.30 -11.39 10.91
C GLU A 47 -1.35 -11.44 9.80
N VAL A 48 -2.09 -12.54 9.78
CA VAL A 48 -3.35 -12.68 9.04
C VAL A 48 -4.44 -13.05 10.05
N LYS A 49 -5.45 -12.20 10.21
CA LYS A 49 -6.63 -12.52 11.02
C LYS A 49 -7.83 -12.70 10.10
N LEU A 50 -8.48 -13.85 10.22
CA LEU A 50 -9.76 -14.14 9.58
C LEU A 50 -10.85 -13.95 10.63
N ARG A 51 -11.84 -13.10 10.35
CA ARG A 51 -12.98 -12.87 11.26
C ARG A 51 -14.27 -13.24 10.57
N GLN A 52 -15.10 -14.02 11.24
CA GLN A 52 -16.48 -14.22 10.78
C GLN A 52 -17.28 -12.93 11.02
N GLY A 53 -17.94 -12.43 9.97
CA GLY A 53 -18.72 -11.19 10.03
C GLY A 53 -18.28 -10.16 8.99
N LYS A 54 -18.57 -8.87 9.25
CA LYS A 54 -18.44 -7.78 8.26
C LYS A 54 -17.00 -7.38 7.93
N GLU A 55 -16.04 -7.67 8.80
CA GLU A 55 -14.64 -7.26 8.64
C GLU A 55 -13.76 -8.28 7.91
N GLY A 56 -14.27 -9.48 7.56
CA GLY A 56 -13.67 -10.44 6.62
C GLY A 56 -12.23 -10.91 6.92
N VAL A 57 -11.25 -10.05 6.67
CA VAL A 57 -9.80 -10.32 6.80
C VAL A 57 -9.08 -9.06 7.29
N SER A 58 -8.06 -9.21 8.12
CA SER A 58 -7.07 -8.15 8.37
C SER A 58 -5.65 -8.67 8.21
N LEU A 59 -4.81 -7.88 7.55
CA LEU A 59 -3.39 -8.13 7.36
C LEU A 59 -2.57 -7.11 8.14
N ARG A 60 -1.53 -7.55 8.82
CA ARG A 60 -0.54 -6.67 9.46
C ARG A 60 0.84 -7.02 8.94
N PHE A 61 1.53 -6.06 8.36
CA PHE A 61 2.82 -6.27 7.71
C PHE A 61 3.69 -5.02 7.79
N ASP A 62 4.98 -5.21 7.63
CA ASP A 62 5.97 -4.15 7.58
C ASP A 62 6.36 -3.83 6.14
N LEU A 63 6.47 -2.54 5.83
CA LEU A 63 7.03 -2.07 4.57
C LEU A 63 8.55 -2.19 4.59
N ALA A 64 9.13 -2.66 3.48
CA ALA A 64 10.57 -2.71 3.31
C ALA A 64 11.20 -1.31 3.20
N GLU A 65 10.45 -0.35 2.68
CA GLU A 65 10.90 1.02 2.46
C GLU A 65 10.53 1.90 3.66
N PHE A 66 11.54 2.46 4.33
CA PHE A 66 11.34 3.51 5.34
C PHE A 66 11.23 4.89 4.67
N PRO A 67 10.42 5.83 5.19
CA PRO A 67 10.29 7.16 4.59
C PRO A 67 11.61 7.92 4.54
N ASP A 68 11.88 8.62 3.43
CA ASP A 68 13.06 9.48 3.26
C ASP A 68 13.12 10.61 4.31
N ALA A 69 11.94 11.09 4.74
CA ALA A 69 11.77 12.17 5.71
C ALA A 69 10.79 11.75 6.82
N PRO A 70 11.22 10.91 7.77
CA PRO A 70 10.35 10.45 8.85
C PRO A 70 10.06 11.61 9.84
N PRO A 71 8.95 11.53 10.59
CA PRO A 71 8.70 12.44 11.71
C PRO A 71 9.88 12.51 12.69
N GLU A 72 10.16 13.71 13.22
CA GLU A 72 11.34 13.93 14.09
C GLU A 72 11.36 13.01 15.32
N ASN A 73 10.18 12.74 15.89
CA ASN A 73 10.05 11.84 17.03
C ASN A 73 10.35 10.36 16.70
N TRP A 74 10.30 9.96 15.42
CA TRP A 74 10.68 8.62 14.97
C TRP A 74 12.20 8.50 14.83
N ALA A 75 12.82 9.50 14.22
CA ALA A 75 14.28 9.57 14.10
C ALA A 75 14.94 9.58 15.50
N ARG A 76 14.41 10.35 16.45
CA ARG A 76 14.91 10.40 17.84
C ARG A 76 14.79 9.06 18.59
N LYS A 77 13.87 8.19 18.17
CA LYS A 77 13.64 6.88 18.78
C LYS A 77 14.20 5.73 17.93
N GLU A 78 15.03 6.07 16.93
CA GLU A 78 15.70 5.12 16.04
C GLU A 78 14.72 4.15 15.36
N HIS A 79 13.51 4.63 15.05
CA HIS A 79 12.53 3.88 14.29
C HIS A 79 12.99 3.72 12.85
N ASN A 80 12.84 2.51 12.29
CA ASN A 80 13.40 2.14 10.98
C ASN A 80 12.40 1.43 10.05
N THR A 81 11.18 1.16 10.50
CA THR A 81 10.18 0.39 9.73
C THR A 81 8.78 0.99 9.91
N VAL A 82 7.98 0.95 8.84
CA VAL A 82 6.56 1.33 8.88
C VAL A 82 5.70 0.05 8.86
N GLN A 83 4.94 -0.18 9.93
CA GLN A 83 3.98 -1.27 10.01
C GLN A 83 2.59 -0.78 9.58
N LEU A 84 1.98 -1.49 8.65
CA LEU A 84 0.61 -1.25 8.20
C LEU A 84 -0.33 -2.34 8.72
N THR A 85 -1.56 -1.94 9.03
CA THR A 85 -2.68 -2.87 9.22
C THR A 85 -3.77 -2.52 8.20
N VAL A 86 -4.08 -3.46 7.32
CA VAL A 86 -5.11 -3.31 6.28
C VAL A 86 -6.29 -4.21 6.62
N ARG A 87 -7.50 -3.65 6.64
CA ARG A 87 -8.74 -4.42 6.87
C ARG A 87 -9.59 -4.50 5.62
N PHE A 88 -10.06 -5.70 5.32
CA PHE A 88 -10.91 -6.02 4.19
C PHE A 88 -12.36 -6.09 4.64
N VAL A 89 -13.05 -4.96 4.63
CA VAL A 89 -14.47 -4.89 4.98
C VAL A 89 -15.34 -5.25 3.78
N GLY A 90 -16.34 -6.11 3.97
CA GLY A 90 -17.28 -6.46 2.91
C GLY A 90 -18.33 -5.36 2.73
N SER A 91 -18.30 -4.64 1.61
CA SER A 91 -19.41 -3.81 1.14
C SER A 91 -20.01 -4.43 -0.14
N SER A 92 -21.33 -4.32 -0.31
CA SER A 92 -22.11 -4.96 -1.40
C SER A 92 -21.69 -4.55 -2.81
N THR A 93 -20.75 -3.61 -2.94
CA THR A 93 -20.24 -3.09 -4.22
C THR A 93 -18.72 -2.92 -4.10
N SER A 94 -17.99 -4.00 -4.36
CA SER A 94 -16.62 -4.06 -4.90
C SER A 94 -15.75 -2.79 -4.80
N ARG A 95 -15.40 -2.35 -3.58
CA ARG A 95 -14.24 -1.49 -3.26
C ARG A 95 -13.78 -1.86 -1.85
N PHE A 96 -12.48 -2.10 -1.67
CA PHE A 96 -11.93 -2.79 -0.50
C PHE A 96 -10.62 -2.15 -0.01
N ALA A 97 -10.68 -1.30 1.02
CA ALA A 97 -9.87 -1.43 2.24
C ALA A 97 -10.03 -0.19 3.13
N ASP A 98 -10.58 -0.39 4.33
CA ASP A 98 -10.47 0.60 5.40
C ASP A 98 -9.10 0.43 6.08
N VAL A 99 -8.21 1.41 5.93
CA VAL A 99 -6.96 1.49 6.72
C VAL A 99 -7.26 2.29 7.96
N GLY A 100 -7.79 1.62 8.98
CA GLY A 100 -7.91 2.23 10.30
C GLY A 100 -6.84 1.75 11.26
N SER A 101 -6.31 2.73 11.99
CA SER A 101 -5.36 2.69 13.11
C SER A 101 -3.98 2.08 12.81
N THR A 102 -3.07 2.98 12.42
CA THR A 102 -1.62 2.84 12.57
C THR A 102 -1.27 2.59 14.03
N LEU A 103 -1.10 1.32 14.41
CA LEU A 103 -0.54 0.93 15.70
C LEU A 103 0.97 0.76 15.50
N PHE A 104 1.75 1.79 15.85
CA PHE A 104 3.20 1.72 15.88
C PHE A 104 3.62 0.74 16.98
N ARG A 105 4.09 -0.46 16.60
CA ARG A 105 4.77 -1.36 17.53
C ARG A 105 6.11 -1.74 16.91
N ILE A 106 7.18 -1.26 17.53
CA ILE A 106 8.56 -1.41 17.07
C ILE A 106 9.26 -2.33 18.06
N PHE A 107 9.92 -3.37 17.54
CA PHE A 107 10.92 -4.12 18.29
C PHE A 107 12.25 -3.37 18.18
N THR A 108 12.91 -3.19 19.32
CA THR A 108 14.33 -2.85 19.43
C THR A 108 15.18 -4.09 19.28
#